data_AF-A0A7V2HH48-F1
#
_entry.id   AF-A0A7V2HH48-F1
#
_cell.length_a   1.000
_cell.length_b   1.000
_cell.length_c   1.000
_cell.angle_alpha   90.00
_cell.angle_beta   90.00
_cell.angle_gamma   90.00
#
_symmetry.space_group_name_H-M   'P 1'
#
loop_
_entity.id
_entity.type
_entity.pdbx_description
1 polymer ?
#
loop_
_entity_poly.entity_id
_entity_poly.type
_entity_poly.pdbx_seq_one_letter_code
_entity_poly.pdbx_strand_id
1 'polypeptide(L)' 'MRKKNLPAEQPVVAREILEQAKLSAGGDTLRRPAAKCSVCASEVVAPTSNEQLCWVCRRLKISAWRDSDVQINAQE' A
#
# COMPACT_ATOMS: atom_id res chain seq x y z
N MET A 1 30.77 6.08 33.28
CA MET A 1 29.68 5.08 33.22
C MET A 1 30.11 3.96 32.27
N ARG A 2 30.47 2.78 32.82
CA ARG A 2 30.96 1.64 32.00
C ARG A 2 29.77 1.00 31.28
N LYS A 3 29.83 0.93 29.95
CA LYS A 3 28.88 0.16 29.13
C LYS A 3 29.11 -1.32 29.43
N LYS A 4 28.07 -2.03 29.89
CA LYS A 4 28.11 -3.49 30.02
C LYS A 4 28.20 -4.07 28.62
N ASN A 5 29.25 -4.85 28.33
CA ASN A 5 29.32 -5.65 27.11
C ASN A 5 28.27 -6.75 27.24
N LEU A 6 27.16 -6.64 26.48
CA LEU A 6 26.24 -7.76 26.32
C LEU A 6 26.90 -8.78 25.39
N PRO A 7 26.89 -10.08 25.74
CA PRO A 7 27.33 -11.12 24.82
C PRO A 7 26.47 -11.07 23.56
N ALA A 8 27.10 -11.22 22.40
CA ALA A 8 26.38 -11.28 21.13
C ALA A 8 25.35 -12.43 21.21
N GLU A 9 24.06 -12.08 21.14
CA GLU A 9 22.99 -13.06 21.11
C GLU A 9 23.25 -14.01 19.94
N GLN A 10 23.36 -15.30 20.24
CA GLN A 10 23.43 -16.31 19.21
C GLN A 10 22.13 -16.22 18.40
N PRO A 11 22.21 -16.21 17.05
CA PRO A 11 21.02 -16.15 16.23
C PRO A 11 20.15 -17.36 16.55
N VAL A 12 18.99 -17.09 17.17
CA VAL A 12 17.99 -18.09 17.59
C VAL A 12 17.44 -18.88 16.40
N VAL A 13 17.59 -18.32 15.20
CA VAL A 13 17.08 -18.88 13.94
C VAL A 13 18.26 -19.28 13.05
N ALA A 14 18.23 -20.52 12.56
CA ALA A 14 19.20 -21.02 11.60
C ALA A 14 19.21 -20.18 10.31
N ARG A 15 20.40 -19.98 9.75
CA ARG A 15 20.59 -19.11 8.57
C ARG A 15 19.81 -19.61 7.35
N GLU A 16 19.75 -20.92 7.12
CA GLU A 16 18.94 -21.54 6.07
C GLU A 16 17.47 -21.10 6.14
N ILE A 17 16.88 -21.11 7.33
CA ILE A 17 15.47 -20.77 7.54
C ILE A 17 15.22 -19.31 7.17
N LEU A 18 16.15 -18.41 7.52
CA LEU A 18 16.06 -17.00 7.16
C LEU A 18 16.21 -16.79 5.64
N GLU A 19 17.05 -17.57 4.98
CA GLU A 19 17.24 -17.48 3.53
C GLU A 19 16.02 -18.01 2.77
N GLN A 20 15.49 -19.17 3.17
CA GLN A 20 14.25 -19.71 2.61
C GLN A 20 13.07 -18.75 2.84
N ALA A 21 12.96 -18.15 4.02
CA ALA A 21 11.92 -17.16 4.29
C ALA A 21 12.03 -15.93 3.38
N LYS A 22 13.24 -15.42 3.11
CA LYS A 22 13.45 -14.30 2.17
C LYS A 22 13.08 -14.67 0.73
N LEU A 23 13.41 -15.87 0.30
CA LEU A 23 13.07 -16.38 -1.03
C LEU A 23 11.55 -16.56 -1.18
N SER A 24 10.88 -17.13 -0.16
CA SER A 24 9.43 -17.31 -0.15
C SER A 24 8.65 -16.01 0.04
N ALA A 25 9.24 -15.02 0.73
CA ALA A 25 8.67 -13.68 0.91
C ALA A 25 8.77 -12.79 -0.33
N GLY A 26 9.31 -13.30 -1.45
CA GLY A 26 9.20 -12.70 -2.78
C GLY A 26 7.77 -12.70 -3.29
N GLY A 27 6.86 -12.03 -2.57
CA GLY A 27 5.49 -11.78 -2.97
C GLY A 27 5.42 -10.63 -3.96
N ASP A 28 4.78 -10.93 -5.09
CA ASP A 28 4.34 -10.04 -6.18
C ASP A 28 5.03 -8.66 -6.26
N THR A 29 6.20 -8.64 -6.90
CA THR A 29 6.90 -7.40 -7.28
C THR A 29 6.29 -6.77 -8.54
N LEU A 30 5.00 -7.00 -8.82
CA LEU A 30 4.25 -6.06 -9.64
C LEU A 30 4.27 -4.72 -8.91
N ARG A 31 5.31 -3.93 -9.22
CA ARG A 31 5.29 -2.48 -9.12
C ARG A 31 4.11 -2.04 -9.97
N ARG A 32 2.91 -2.13 -9.41
CA ARG A 32 1.73 -1.49 -9.97
C ARG A 32 2.17 -0.04 -10.17
N PRO A 33 2.12 0.50 -11.40
CA PRO A 33 2.52 1.87 -11.64
C PRO A 33 1.82 2.72 -10.58
N ALA A 34 2.56 3.65 -9.96
CA ALA A 34 2.07 4.50 -8.88
C ALA A 34 0.85 5.27 -9.38
N ALA A 35 -0.30 4.61 -9.26
CA ALA A 35 -1.57 5.10 -9.69
C ALA A 35 -1.84 6.29 -8.77
N LYS A 36 -2.05 7.47 -9.34
CA LYS A 36 -2.49 8.63 -8.56
C LYS A 36 -3.99 8.50 -8.34
N CYS A 37 -4.47 8.91 -7.17
CA CYS A 37 -5.89 8.99 -6.86
C CYS A 37 -6.61 9.88 -7.89
N SER A 38 -7.71 9.40 -8.47
CA SER A 38 -8.47 10.15 -9.48
C SER A 38 -9.19 11.40 -8.93
N VAL A 39 -9.33 11.50 -7.60
CA VAL A 39 -10.00 12.61 -6.91
C VAL A 39 -9.01 13.68 -6.46
N CYS A 40 -7.97 13.30 -5.71
CA CYS A 40 -7.03 14.25 -5.09
C CYS A 40 -5.61 14.18 -5.64
N ALA A 41 -5.36 13.36 -6.67
CA ALA A 41 -4.05 13.14 -7.29
C ALA A 41 -2.93 12.62 -6.36
N SER A 42 -3.26 12.21 -5.13
CA SER A 42 -2.31 11.60 -4.20
C SER A 42 -1.72 10.31 -4.77
N GLU A 43 -0.41 10.12 -4.60
CA GLU A 43 0.33 8.95 -5.11
C GLU A 43 0.01 7.65 -4.35
N VAL A 44 -0.73 7.76 -3.25
CA VAL A 44 -1.11 6.62 -2.40
C VAL A 44 -2.43 6.04 -2.90
N VAL A 45 -2.38 5.10 -3.83
CA VAL A 45 -3.54 4.26 -4.19
C VAL A 45 -3.57 2.99 -3.34
N ALA A 46 -4.76 2.62 -2.88
CA ALA A 46 -4.95 1.43 -2.07
C ALA A 46 -4.55 0.17 -2.88
N PRO A 47 -3.62 -0.67 -2.39
CA PRO A 47 -2.98 -1.73 -3.19
C PRO A 47 -3.93 -2.83 -3.71
N THR A 48 -5.14 -2.95 -3.17
CA THR A 48 -6.14 -3.97 -3.55
C THR A 48 -7.43 -3.38 -4.12
N SER A 49 -7.46 -2.07 -4.41
CA SER A 49 -8.67 -1.43 -4.91
C SER A 49 -8.75 -1.50 -6.43
N ASN A 50 -9.89 -1.94 -6.96
CA ASN A 50 -10.21 -1.83 -8.39
C ASN A 50 -10.42 -0.34 -8.77
N GLU A 51 -10.89 0.46 -7.80
CA GLU A 51 -11.06 1.90 -7.95
C GLU A 51 -9.73 2.62 -7.67
N GLN A 52 -9.28 3.46 -8.61
CA GLN A 52 -8.05 4.27 -8.54
C GLN A 52 -8.19 5.44 -7.54
N LEU A 53 -8.43 5.11 -6.27
CA LEU A 53 -8.67 6.03 -5.16
C LEU A 53 -7.66 5.79 -4.04
N CYS A 54 -7.32 6.87 -3.31
CA CYS A 54 -6.62 6.75 -2.04
C CYS A 54 -7.58 6.25 -0.94
N TRP A 55 -7.03 5.75 0.16
CA TRP A 55 -7.82 5.23 1.29
C TRP A 55 -8.79 6.27 1.88
N VAL A 56 -8.44 7.55 1.83
CA VAL A 56 -9.29 8.66 2.28
C VAL A 56 -10.48 8.83 1.34
N CYS A 57 -10.23 9.06 0.04
CA CYS A 57 -11.30 9.27 -0.95
C CYS A 57 -12.22 8.05 -1.07
N ARG A 58 -11.68 6.84 -0.87
CA ARG A 58 -12.46 5.60 -0.80
C ARG A 58 -13.40 5.60 0.41
N ARG A 59 -12.90 5.93 1.61
CA ARG A 59 -13.72 5.96 2.83
C ARG A 59 -14.79 7.06 2.80
N LEU A 60 -14.48 8.18 2.15
CA LEU A 60 -15.41 9.29 1.96
C LEU A 60 -16.40 9.06 0.81
N LYS A 61 -16.30 7.94 0.07
CA LYS A 61 -17.16 7.62 -1.10
C LYS A 61 -17.26 8.77 -2.12
N ILE A 62 -16.17 9.53 -2.31
CA ILE A 62 -16.16 10.71 -3.19
C ILE A 62 -16.23 10.32 -4.68
N SER A 63 -15.99 9.05 -5.03
CA SER A 63 -16.13 8.56 -6.41
C SER A 63 -17.51 8.83 -7.01
N ALA A 64 -18.57 8.80 -6.20
CA ALA A 64 -19.94 9.06 -6.66
C ALA A 64 -20.22 10.53 -7.00
N TRP A 65 -19.39 11.46 -6.51
CA TRP A 65 -19.62 12.90 -6.70
C TRP A 65 -19.30 13.31 -8.13
N ARG A 66 -18.28 12.70 -8.73
CA ARG A 66 -17.88 13.00 -10.11
C ARG A 66 -18.87 12.47 -11.15
N ASP A 67 -19.54 11.36 -10.87
CA ASP A 67 -20.64 10.85 -11.71
C ASP A 67 -21.90 11.72 -11.59
N SER A 68 -22.17 12.25 -10.40
CA SER A 68 -23.36 13.07 -10.13
C SER A 68 -23.34 14.41 -10.88
N ASP A 69 -22.17 15.06 -11.02
CA ASP A 69 -22.04 16.30 -11.81
C ASP A 69 -22.35 16.08 -13.31
N VAL A 70 -22.01 14.90 -13.85
CA VAL A 70 -22.32 14.56 -15.26
C VAL A 70 -23.81 14.28 -15.45
N GLN A 71 -24.47 13.65 -14.47
CA GLN A 71 -25.89 13.34 -14.56
C GLN A 71 -26.79 14.59 -14.51
N ILE A 72 -26.35 15.69 -13.89
CA ILE A 72 -27.14 16.94 -13.83
C ILE A 72 -27.24 17.63 -15.20
N ASN A 73 -26.25 17.46 -16.09
CA ASN A 73 -26.26 18.07 -17.42
C ASN A 73 -26.89 17.20 -18.51
N ALA A 74 -27.39 16.01 -18.20
CA ALA A 74 -28.00 15.09 -19.17
C ALA A 74 -29.54 15.25 -19.30
N GLN A 75 -30.13 16.21 -18.57
CA GLN A 75 -31.54 16.56 -18.70
C GLN A 75 -31.68 18.05 -19.05
N GLU A 76 -31.41 18.38 -20.31
CA GLU A 76 -31.94 19.59 -20.94
C GLU A 76 -32.45 19.25 -22.35
#